data_AF-A0A4R8WK48-F1
#
_entry.id   AF-A0A4R8WK48-F1
#
_cell.length_a   1.000
_cell.length_b   1.000
_cell.length_c   1.000
_cell.angle_alpha   90.00
_cell.angle_beta   90.00
_cell.angle_gamma   90.00
#
_symmetry.space_group_name_H-M   'P 1'
#
loop_
_entity.id
_entity.type
_entity.pdbx_description
1 polymer ?
#
loop_
_entity_poly.entity_id
_entity_poly.type
_entity_poly.pdbx_seq_one_letter_code
_entity_poly.pdbx_strand_id
1 'polypeptide(L)'
;MELLFEGRSYNDIVEAAGCSRRDVSVVKKTVAPRGLTAALGEPMTESAVQAMFPDGRQRMSDEYEPPDFKAVLRSMKANRNVTLQQAWWKYVGVGGLGKTCRYSQYCHLMA
;
A
#
# COMPACT_ATOMS: atom_id res chain seq x y z
N MET A 1 -18.69 4.14 13.01
CA MET A 1 -18.16 5.17 13.94
C MET A 1 -19.19 5.63 14.95
N GLU A 2 -20.48 5.61 14.61
CA GLU A 2 -21.61 5.93 15.50
C GLU A 2 -21.56 5.23 16.87
N LEU A 3 -21.45 3.89 16.91
CA LEU A 3 -21.32 3.12 18.16
C LEU A 3 -20.17 3.57 19.07
N LEU A 4 -19.10 4.14 18.48
CA LEU A 4 -17.94 4.64 19.22
C LEU A 4 -18.25 5.99 19.88
N PHE A 5 -19.07 6.82 19.24
CA PHE A 5 -19.54 8.09 19.80
C PHE A 5 -20.63 7.91 20.86
N GLU A 6 -21.42 6.85 20.77
CA GLU A 6 -22.39 6.44 21.80
C GLU A 6 -21.72 5.97 23.11
N GLY A 7 -20.40 5.82 23.14
CA GLY A 7 -19.66 5.40 24.33
C GLY A 7 -19.79 3.91 24.66
N ARG A 8 -20.18 3.07 23.68
CA ARG A 8 -20.31 1.61 23.83
C ARG A 8 -18.97 0.97 24.23
N SER A 9 -19.03 -0.20 24.88
CA SER A 9 -17.83 -0.94 25.22
C SER A 9 -17.15 -1.49 23.96
N TYR A 10 -15.85 -1.77 24.03
CA TYR A 10 -15.10 -2.32 22.90
C TYR A 10 -15.67 -3.65 22.40
N ASN A 11 -16.19 -4.49 23.30
CA ASN A 11 -16.73 -5.80 22.94
C ASN A 11 -18.06 -5.64 22.19
N ASP A 12 -18.92 -4.75 22.64
CA ASP A 12 -20.21 -4.48 21.98
C ASP A 12 -20.00 -3.93 20.57
N ILE A 13 -18.98 -3.08 20.37
CA ILE A 13 -18.65 -2.54 19.05
C ILE A 13 -18.13 -3.65 18.12
N VAL A 14 -17.25 -4.53 18.63
CA VAL A 14 -16.72 -5.66 17.87
C VAL A 14 -17.83 -6.60 17.43
N GLU A 15 -18.75 -6.91 18.34
CA GLU A 15 -19.88 -7.81 18.07
C GLU A 15 -20.87 -7.19 17.08
N ALA A 16 -21.25 -5.93 17.28
CA ALA A 16 -22.22 -5.26 16.43
C ALA A 16 -21.68 -4.90 15.02
N ALA A 17 -20.40 -4.51 14.92
CA ALA A 17 -19.80 -4.09 13.65
C ALA A 17 -19.02 -5.20 12.92
N GLY A 18 -18.84 -6.38 13.56
CA GLY A 18 -18.08 -7.50 12.99
C GLY A 18 -16.61 -7.20 12.72
N CYS A 19 -16.02 -6.21 13.41
CA CYS A 19 -14.65 -5.77 13.20
C CYS A 19 -13.71 -6.25 14.32
N SER A 20 -12.40 -6.20 14.10
CA SER A 20 -11.47 -6.60 15.16
C SER A 20 -11.39 -5.52 16.25
N ARG A 21 -11.07 -5.94 17.48
CA ARG A 21 -10.78 -4.99 18.59
C ARG A 21 -9.65 -4.02 18.24
N ARG A 22 -8.72 -4.44 17.37
CA ARG A 22 -7.63 -3.60 16.87
C ARG A 22 -8.19 -2.45 16.03
N ASP A 23 -9.15 -2.72 15.15
CA ASP A 23 -9.78 -1.70 14.31
C ASP A 23 -10.51 -0.66 15.16
N VAL A 24 -11.29 -1.11 16.15
CA VAL A 24 -11.95 -0.21 17.12
C VAL A 24 -10.93 0.69 17.84
N SER A 25 -9.79 0.14 18.24
CA SER A 25 -8.71 0.90 18.89
C SER A 25 -8.07 1.93 17.96
N VAL A 26 -7.82 1.56 16.70
CA VAL A 26 -7.27 2.47 15.68
C VAL A 26 -8.24 3.62 15.43
N VAL A 27 -9.52 3.33 15.21
CA VAL A 27 -10.55 4.36 15.01
C VAL A 27 -10.61 5.32 16.20
N LYS A 28 -10.64 4.81 17.44
CA LYS A 28 -10.66 5.66 18.63
C LYS A 28 -9.44 6.59 18.72
N LYS A 29 -8.25 6.08 18.42
CA LYS A 29 -7.00 6.87 18.40
C LYS A 29 -6.98 7.91 17.30
N THR A 30 -7.55 7.63 16.14
CA THR A 30 -7.62 8.57 15.01
C THR A 30 -8.63 9.68 15.27
N VAL A 31 -9.74 9.34 15.94
CA VAL A 31 -10.89 10.22 16.19
C VAL A 31 -10.69 11.13 17.41
N ALA A 32 -10.14 10.63 18.52
CA ALA A 32 -9.94 11.41 19.74
C ALA A 32 -9.17 12.74 19.56
N PRO A 33 -8.02 12.80 18.86
CA PRO A 33 -7.27 14.05 18.67
C PRO A 33 -7.97 15.02 17.70
N ARG A 34 -8.95 14.55 16.91
CA ARG A 34 -9.72 15.38 15.97
C ARG A 34 -10.98 15.98 16.61
N GLY A 35 -11.28 15.66 17.86
CA GLY A 35 -12.45 16.18 18.58
C GLY A 35 -13.79 15.79 17.96
N LEU A 36 -13.82 14.74 17.11
CA LEU A 36 -15.08 14.32 16.48
C LEU A 36 -15.98 13.71 17.56
N THR A 37 -17.23 14.15 17.59
CA THR A 37 -18.27 13.71 18.53
C THR A 37 -19.57 13.48 17.76
N ALA A 38 -20.50 12.70 18.32
CA ALA A 38 -21.83 12.49 17.72
C ALA A 38 -22.59 13.80 17.44
N ALA A 39 -22.24 14.90 18.13
CA ALA A 39 -22.88 16.20 17.97
C ALA A 39 -22.41 16.99 16.73
N LEU A 40 -21.32 16.58 16.07
CA LEU A 40 -20.93 17.08 14.74
C LEU A 40 -21.75 16.33 13.69
N GLY A 41 -23.07 16.53 13.73
CA GLY A 41 -24.10 15.78 13.01
C GLY A 41 -24.19 16.04 11.50
N GLU A 42 -23.09 16.36 10.84
CA GLU A 42 -23.01 16.30 9.38
C GLU A 42 -22.52 14.89 9.00
N PRO A 43 -23.24 14.14 8.15
CA PRO A 43 -22.75 12.86 7.67
C PRO A 43 -21.42 13.11 6.96
N MET A 44 -20.33 12.63 7.57
CA MET A 44 -19.03 12.67 6.92
C MET A 44 -19.14 11.98 5.56
N THR A 45 -18.71 12.67 4.51
CA THR A 45 -18.58 12.06 3.20
C THR A 45 -17.60 10.89 3.28
N GLU A 46 -17.85 9.87 2.46
CA GLU A 46 -16.98 8.68 2.44
C GLU A 46 -15.51 9.05 2.12
N SER A 47 -15.29 10.06 1.28
CA SER A 47 -13.95 10.60 1.00
C SER A 47 -13.27 11.21 2.23
N ALA A 48 -14.03 11.88 3.11
CA ALA A 48 -13.50 12.42 4.36
C ALA A 48 -13.09 11.30 5.33
N VAL A 49 -13.84 10.19 5.36
CA VAL A 49 -13.47 9.00 6.15
C VAL A 49 -12.22 8.35 5.58
N GLN A 50 -12.13 8.16 4.26
CA GLN A 50 -10.94 7.59 3.62
C GLN A 50 -9.69 8.43 3.86
N ALA A 51 -9.81 9.76 3.85
CA ALA A 51 -8.70 10.66 4.16
C ALA A 51 -8.19 10.52 5.62
N MET A 52 -9.03 10.07 6.56
CA MET A 52 -8.62 9.81 7.95
C MET A 52 -7.87 8.48 8.12
N PHE A 53 -8.13 7.52 7.23
CA PHE A 53 -7.53 6.19 7.25
C PHE A 53 -6.85 5.90 5.89
N PRO A 54 -5.81 6.67 5.52
CA PRO A 54 -5.12 6.43 4.27
C PRO A 54 -4.49 5.03 4.27
N ASP A 55 -4.55 4.33 3.14
CA ASP A 55 -3.84 3.08 2.98
C ASP A 55 -2.33 3.35 3.04
N GLY A 56 -1.71 2.99 4.15
CA GLY A 56 -0.29 3.18 4.41
C GLY A 56 0.61 2.22 3.61
N ARG A 57 0.05 1.38 2.74
CA ARG A 57 0.83 0.60 1.78
C ARG A 57 1.55 1.55 0.84
N GLN A 58 2.83 1.75 1.09
CA GLN A 58 3.71 2.48 0.20
C GLN A 58 3.67 1.80 -1.17
N ARG A 59 3.20 2.52 -2.20
CA ARG A 59 3.43 2.13 -3.59
C ARG A 59 4.92 2.30 -3.85
N MET A 60 5.70 1.26 -3.57
CA MET A 60 7.16 1.21 -3.76
C MET A 60 7.56 1.24 -5.26
N SER A 61 6.64 1.48 -6.19
CA SER A 61 6.97 1.57 -7.63
C SER A 61 7.70 2.86 -8.00
N ASP A 62 7.44 3.95 -7.29
CA ASP A 62 7.79 5.29 -7.79
C ASP A 62 9.25 5.69 -7.50
N GLU A 63 10.02 4.82 -6.83
CA GLU A 63 11.37 5.14 -6.35
C GLU A 63 12.51 4.45 -7.12
N TYR A 64 12.18 3.56 -8.08
CA TYR A 64 13.18 2.80 -8.83
C TYR A 64 13.29 3.28 -10.28
N GLU A 65 14.52 3.32 -10.79
CA GLU A 65 14.74 3.55 -12.22
C GLU A 65 14.31 2.29 -13.00
N PRO A 66 13.31 2.37 -13.89
CA PRO A 66 12.82 1.18 -14.58
C PRO A 66 13.89 0.63 -15.55
N PRO A 67 14.09 -0.69 -15.62
CA PRO A 67 14.94 -1.31 -16.63
C PRO A 67 14.48 -0.97 -18.06
N ASP A 68 15.40 -0.95 -19.02
CA ASP A 68 15.01 -0.96 -20.45
C ASP A 68 14.44 -2.34 -20.82
N PHE A 69 13.14 -2.50 -20.56
CA PHE A 69 12.40 -3.73 -20.83
C PHE A 69 12.43 -4.11 -22.32
N LYS A 70 12.49 -3.13 -23.23
CA LYS A 70 12.53 -3.39 -24.67
C LYS A 70 13.87 -4.02 -25.08
N ALA A 71 14.97 -3.54 -24.52
CA ALA A 71 16.28 -4.13 -24.73
C ALA A 71 16.37 -5.55 -24.15
N VAL A 72 15.82 -5.77 -22.96
CA VAL A 72 15.77 -7.10 -22.32
C VAL A 72 14.98 -8.09 -23.17
N LEU A 73 13.76 -7.74 -23.58
CA LEU A 73 12.92 -8.60 -24.42
C LEU A 73 13.57 -8.90 -25.76
N ARG A 74 14.27 -7.93 -26.36
CA ARG A 74 15.02 -8.15 -27.60
C ARG A 74 16.15 -9.14 -27.39
N SER A 75 16.91 -9.02 -26.30
CA SER A 75 17.99 -9.95 -25.97
C SER A 75 17.48 -11.36 -25.70
N MET A 76 16.32 -11.51 -25.04
CA MET A 76 15.71 -12.81 -24.77
C MET A 76 15.16 -13.46 -26.05
N LYS A 77 14.61 -12.65 -26.97
CA LYS A 77 14.19 -13.14 -28.30
C LYS A 77 15.38 -13.57 -29.16
N ALA A 78 16.49 -12.82 -29.10
CA ALA A 78 17.69 -13.10 -29.88
C ALA A 78 18.50 -14.29 -29.33
N ASN A 79 18.45 -14.53 -28.02
CA ASN A 79 19.15 -15.63 -27.37
C ASN A 79 18.25 -16.35 -26.36
N ARG A 80 17.87 -17.59 -26.68
CA ARG A 80 17.04 -18.46 -25.82
C ARG A 80 17.69 -18.76 -24.46
N ASN A 81 19.01 -18.61 -24.36
CA ASN A 81 19.78 -18.89 -23.14
C ASN A 81 19.83 -17.70 -22.17
N VAL A 82 19.31 -16.53 -22.55
CA VAL A 82 19.28 -15.36 -21.66
C VAL A 82 18.16 -15.54 -20.65
N THR A 83 18.52 -15.63 -19.37
CA THR A 83 17.57 -15.74 -18.27
C THR A 83 17.19 -14.37 -17.71
N LEU A 84 16.01 -14.27 -17.09
CA LEU A 84 15.60 -13.06 -16.37
C LEU A 84 16.59 -12.69 -15.26
N GLN A 85 17.24 -13.68 -14.64
CA GLN A 85 18.26 -13.45 -13.63
C GLN A 85 19.52 -12.78 -14.22
N GLN A 86 19.97 -13.20 -15.40
CA GLN A 86 21.09 -12.55 -16.09
C GLN A 86 20.74 -11.13 -16.55
N ALA A 87 19.50 -10.91 -16.98
CA ALA A 87 19.02 -9.58 -17.34
C ALA A 87 18.93 -8.65 -16.11
N TRP A 88 18.47 -9.16 -14.98
CA TRP A 88 18.45 -8.44 -13.70
C TRP A 88 19.87 -8.10 -13.22
N TRP A 89 20.83 -9.03 -13.30
CA TRP A 89 22.24 -8.77 -12.97
C TRP A 89 22.83 -7.64 -13.81
N LYS A 90 22.54 -7.62 -15.12
CA LYS A 90 22.95 -6.53 -16.00
C LYS A 90 22.31 -5.21 -15.60
N TYR A 91 21.01 -5.20 -15.31
CA TYR A 91 20.30 -4.01 -14.86
C TYR A 91 20.89 -3.42 -13.56
N VAL A 92 21.17 -4.25 -12.55
CA VAL A 92 21.78 -3.80 -11.30
C VAL A 92 23.24 -3.37 -11.51
N GLY A 93 23.99 -4.08 -12.37
CA GLY A 93 25.40 -3.80 -12.64
C GLY A 93 25.66 -2.55 -13.50
N VAL A 94 24.68 -2.07 -14.27
CA VAL A 94 24.81 -0.86 -15.11
C VAL A 94 24.66 0.43 -14.27
N GLY A 95 24.14 0.34 -13.05
CA GLY A 95 24.33 1.36 -12.00
C GLY A 95 23.99 2.80 -12.41
N GLY A 96 22.71 3.09 -12.65
CA GLY A 96 22.21 4.46 -12.60
C GLY A 96 22.21 5.01 -11.16
N LEU A 97 22.19 6.34 -11.00
CA LEU A 97 22.17 7.02 -9.69
C LEU A 97 20.88 6.75 -8.86
N GLY A 98 19.92 6.01 -9.42
CA GLY A 98 18.65 5.65 -8.79
C GLY A 98 18.69 4.35 -7.99
N LYS A 99 17.64 4.11 -7.18
CA LYS A 99 17.47 2.82 -6.51
C LYS A 99 17.22 1.74 -7.56
N THR A 100 17.82 0.57 -7.39
CA THR A 100 17.56 -0.61 -8.23
C THR A 100 16.50 -1.51 -7.61
N CYS A 101 15.58 -2.04 -8.43
CA CYS A 101 14.55 -2.95 -7.95
C CYS A 101 15.13 -4.34 -7.60
N ARG A 102 14.53 -5.02 -6.61
CA ARG A 102 14.90 -6.39 -6.21
C ARG A 102 14.51 -7.40 -7.30
N TYR A 103 15.16 -8.57 -7.31
CA TYR A 103 14.88 -9.61 -8.31
C TYR A 103 13.40 -10.03 -8.40
N SER A 104 12.71 -10.22 -7.27
CA SER A 104 11.29 -10.57 -7.27
C SER A 104 10.40 -9.48 -7.88
N GLN A 105 10.74 -8.20 -7.66
CA GLN A 105 10.06 -7.06 -8.27
C GLN A 105 10.35 -7.00 -9.77
N TYR A 106 11.61 -7.21 -10.16
CA TYR A 106 12.02 -7.28 -11.55
C TYR A 106 11.26 -8.36 -12.33
N CYS A 107 11.09 -9.55 -11.74
CA CYS A 107 10.28 -10.62 -12.33
C CYS A 107 8.80 -10.22 -12.45
N HIS A 108 8.24 -9.52 -11.47
CA HIS A 108 6.85 -9.06 -11.54
C HIS A 108 6.64 -8.02 -12.66
N LEU A 109 7.64 -7.18 -12.93
CA LEU A 109 7.60 -6.19 -14.02
C LEU A 109 7.77 -6.81 -15.42
N MET A 110 8.22 -8.06 -15.50
CA MET A 110 8.49 -8.80 -16.73
C MET A 110 7.48 -9.92 -17.03
N ALA A 111 6.50 -10.12 -16.14
CA ALA A 111 5.41 -11.10 -16.28
C ALA A 111 4.28 -10.54 -17.15
#